data_AF-A0A3M2DZK2-F1
#
_entry.id   AF-A0A3M2DZK2-F1
#
_cell.length_a   1.000
_cell.length_b   1.000
_cell.length_c   1.000
_cell.angle_alpha   90.00
_cell.angle_beta   90.00
_cell.angle_gamma   90.00
#
_symmetry.space_group_name_H-M   'P 1'
#
loop_
_entity.id
_entity.type
_entity.pdbx_description
1 polymer ?
#
loop_
_entity_poly.entity_id
_entity_poly.type
_entity_poly.pdbx_seq_one_letter_code
_entity_poly.pdbx_strand_id
1 'polypeptide(L)'
;MCAAALLAPAAAAADEGATGIGVGAEAMLTGPTGASVVYDAARFRVSGVLGFVDDGVDAVGIGARFVWVMHRGDAADFGVGGGIGVVNEDAGGGMADDDRTNVHIELMGQLRAFLTRNVALSASFGASAIAGDNDGFAFGGQLVGSLGAHYFFW
;
A
#
# COMPACT_ATOMS: atom_id res chain seq x y z
N MET A 1 41.38 -39.31 4.80
CA MET A 1 40.17 -39.36 3.94
C MET A 1 39.67 -37.92 3.81
N CYS A 2 39.85 -37.29 2.65
CA CYS A 2 39.44 -35.89 2.43
C CYS A 2 37.99 -35.86 1.94
N ALA A 3 37.10 -35.25 2.71
CA ALA A 3 35.71 -35.00 2.28
C ALA A 3 35.69 -33.73 1.41
N ALA A 4 35.37 -33.90 0.12
CA ALA A 4 35.10 -32.79 -0.79
C ALA A 4 33.69 -32.27 -0.52
N ALA A 5 33.57 -31.03 -0.05
CA ALA A 5 32.29 -30.35 0.02
C ALA A 5 31.85 -29.97 -1.41
N LEU A 6 30.81 -30.64 -1.92
CA LEU A 6 30.14 -30.25 -3.14
C LEU A 6 29.45 -28.90 -2.88
N LEU A 7 30.02 -27.79 -3.35
CA LEU A 7 29.30 -26.53 -3.49
C LEU A 7 28.30 -26.69 -4.63
N ALA A 8 27.05 -26.99 -4.28
CA ALA A 8 25.94 -26.84 -5.20
C ALA A 8 25.81 -25.34 -5.54
N PRO A 9 25.73 -24.95 -6.82
CA PRO A 9 25.40 -23.57 -7.15
C PRO A 9 24.00 -23.30 -6.59
N ALA A 10 23.90 -22.30 -5.71
CA ALA A 10 22.61 -21.75 -5.33
C ALA A 10 21.93 -21.30 -6.63
N ALA A 11 20.89 -22.03 -7.04
CA ALA A 11 20.02 -21.58 -8.10
C ALA A 11 19.48 -20.23 -7.63
N ALA A 12 19.97 -19.15 -8.25
CA ALA A 12 19.30 -17.86 -8.19
C ALA A 12 17.93 -18.13 -8.79
N ALA A 13 16.94 -18.37 -7.92
CA ALA A 13 15.55 -18.40 -8.34
C ALA A 13 15.33 -17.09 -9.10
N ALA A 14 14.99 -17.20 -10.37
CA ALA A 14 14.57 -16.07 -11.17
C ALA A 14 13.35 -15.50 -10.46
N ASP A 15 13.55 -14.45 -9.67
CA ASP A 15 12.48 -13.74 -8.99
C ASP A 15 11.78 -12.96 -10.10
N GLU A 16 10.80 -13.57 -10.78
CA GLU A 16 9.95 -12.90 -11.77
C GLU A 16 8.94 -11.94 -11.11
N GLY A 17 9.35 -11.33 -9.99
CA GLY A 17 8.64 -10.26 -9.31
C GLY A 17 9.52 -9.02 -9.26
N ALA A 18 8.91 -7.85 -9.50
CA ALA A 18 9.63 -6.59 -9.42
C ALA A 18 10.22 -6.40 -8.01
N THR A 19 11.53 -6.18 -7.96
CA THR A 19 12.29 -5.75 -6.78
C THR A 19 12.82 -4.35 -7.06
N GLY A 20 12.93 -3.51 -6.02
CA GLY A 20 13.33 -2.11 -6.16
C GLY A 20 12.19 -1.12 -5.96
N ILE A 21 12.29 0.05 -6.60
CA ILE A 21 11.39 1.18 -6.38
C ILE A 21 10.33 1.22 -7.49
N GLY A 22 9.06 1.14 -7.11
CA GLY A 22 7.91 1.35 -7.96
C GLY A 22 7.34 2.75 -7.80
N VAL A 23 6.89 3.36 -8.90
CA VAL A 23 6.06 4.57 -8.88
C VAL A 23 4.78 4.31 -9.66
N GLY A 24 3.70 4.92 -9.22
CA GLY A 24 2.40 4.59 -9.76
C GLY A 24 1.29 5.50 -9.29
N ALA A 25 0.08 5.00 -9.51
CA ALA A 25 -1.14 5.58 -8.98
C ALA A 25 -1.95 4.52 -8.26
N GLU A 26 -2.69 4.96 -7.26
CA GLU A 26 -3.60 4.13 -6.48
C GLU A 26 -4.94 4.84 -6.35
N ALA A 27 -6.03 4.10 -6.58
CA ALA A 27 -7.40 4.53 -6.36
C ALA A 27 -7.98 3.72 -5.20
N MET A 28 -8.37 4.40 -4.13
CA MET A 28 -9.09 3.81 -3.01
C MET A 28 -10.56 3.63 -3.38
N LEU A 29 -11.14 2.50 -3.01
CA LEU A 29 -12.57 2.21 -3.20
C LEU A 29 -13.47 3.21 -2.48
N THR A 30 -12.93 3.91 -1.48
CA THR A 30 -13.63 4.93 -0.69
C THR A 30 -13.58 6.32 -1.31
N GLY A 31 -12.96 6.50 -2.49
CA GLY A 31 -12.94 7.77 -3.22
C GLY A 31 -11.55 8.34 -3.53
N PRO A 32 -10.62 8.46 -2.55
CA PRO A 32 -9.33 9.09 -2.78
C PRO A 32 -8.52 8.39 -3.87
N THR A 33 -7.95 9.17 -4.78
CA THR A 33 -7.02 8.67 -5.79
C THR A 33 -5.76 9.51 -5.78
N GLY A 34 -4.60 8.91 -6.03
CA GLY A 34 -3.39 9.70 -6.17
C GLY A 34 -2.13 8.91 -6.43
N ALA A 35 -1.00 9.58 -6.24
CA ALA A 35 0.31 9.05 -6.56
C ALA A 35 0.78 8.09 -5.47
N SER A 36 1.46 7.02 -5.89
CA SER A 36 2.02 6.02 -4.98
C SER A 36 3.47 5.73 -5.31
N VAL A 37 4.25 5.47 -4.26
CA VAL A 37 5.62 4.98 -4.34
C VAL A 37 5.71 3.70 -3.54
N VAL A 38 6.35 2.68 -4.11
CA VAL A 38 6.49 1.35 -3.53
C VAL A 38 7.97 1.01 -3.48
N TYR A 39 8.41 0.42 -2.39
CA TYR A 39 9.70 -0.25 -2.29
C TYR A 39 9.45 -1.73 -2.04
N ASP A 40 9.97 -2.59 -2.92
CA ASP A 40 9.80 -4.03 -2.86
C ASP A 40 11.15 -4.74 -2.63
N ALA A 41 11.26 -5.43 -1.50
CA ALA A 41 12.43 -6.19 -1.08
C ALA A 41 12.15 -7.71 -1.10
N ALA A 42 11.30 -8.17 -2.03
CA ALA A 42 10.86 -9.54 -2.24
C ALA A 42 10.00 -10.17 -1.12
N ARG A 43 10.47 -10.10 0.13
CA ARG A 43 9.74 -10.63 1.30
C ARG A 43 8.89 -9.60 2.03
N PHE A 44 9.25 -8.34 1.91
CA PHE A 44 8.45 -7.26 2.43
C PHE A 44 8.36 -6.12 1.42
N ARG A 45 7.30 -5.34 1.56
CA ARG A 45 7.01 -4.19 0.73
C ARG A 45 6.58 -3.04 1.62
N VAL A 46 7.10 -1.86 1.31
CA VAL A 46 6.68 -0.61 1.94
C VAL A 46 6.13 0.28 0.85
N SER A 47 4.99 0.92 1.07
CA SER A 47 4.43 1.87 0.10
C SER A 47 3.99 3.15 0.77
N GLY A 48 4.25 4.28 0.12
CA GLY A 48 3.64 5.57 0.44
C GLY A 48 2.59 5.91 -0.61
N VAL A 49 1.47 6.49 -0.19
CA VAL A 49 0.44 7.03 -1.07
C VAL A 49 0.14 8.46 -0.67
N LEU A 50 0.01 9.33 -1.68
CA LEU A 50 -0.51 10.68 -1.55
C LEU A 50 -1.83 10.73 -2.31
N GLY A 51 -2.94 10.82 -1.59
CA GLY A 51 -4.29 10.82 -2.14
C GLY A 51 -4.91 12.21 -2.14
N PHE A 52 -5.69 12.50 -3.17
CA PHE A 52 -6.49 13.71 -3.29
C PHE A 52 -7.97 13.30 -3.41
N VAL A 53 -8.85 14.06 -2.77
CA VAL A 53 -10.30 13.97 -2.95
C VAL A 53 -10.78 15.34 -3.43
N ASP A 54 -11.51 15.35 -4.54
CA ASP A 54 -12.20 16.55 -5.05
C ASP A 54 -13.70 16.25 -5.02
N ASP A 55 -14.34 16.59 -3.90
CA ASP A 55 -15.80 16.50 -3.71
C ASP A 55 -16.35 17.75 -2.98
N GLY A 56 -15.83 18.93 -3.35
CA GLY A 56 -16.22 20.22 -2.75
C GLY A 56 -15.52 20.60 -1.44
N VAL A 57 -14.60 19.75 -0.98
CA VAL A 57 -13.66 19.97 0.13
C VAL A 57 -12.30 19.53 -0.37
N ASP A 58 -11.29 20.41 -0.31
CA ASP A 58 -9.91 20.06 -0.68
C ASP A 58 -9.33 19.18 0.44
N ALA A 59 -9.33 17.86 0.26
CA ALA A 59 -8.74 16.94 1.23
C ALA A 59 -7.47 16.30 0.67
N VAL A 60 -6.39 16.41 1.45
CA VAL A 60 -5.10 15.77 1.16
C VAL A 60 -4.83 14.70 2.19
N GLY A 61 -4.52 13.49 1.70
CA GLY A 61 -4.19 12.34 2.53
C GLY A 61 -2.80 11.82 2.23
N ILE A 62 -2.03 11.53 3.27
CA ILE A 62 -0.78 10.77 3.15
C ILE A 62 -0.92 9.45 3.91
N GLY A 63 -0.52 8.35 3.27
CA GLY A 63 -0.55 7.03 3.86
C GLY A 63 0.76 6.28 3.66
N ALA A 64 1.09 5.43 4.61
CA ALA A 64 2.20 4.49 4.52
C ALA A 64 1.71 3.08 4.87
N ARG A 65 2.16 2.08 4.12
CA ARG A 65 1.80 0.67 4.32
C ARG A 65 3.03 -0.20 4.37
N PHE A 66 2.92 -1.24 5.18
CA PHE A 66 3.86 -2.35 5.22
C PHE A 66 3.12 -3.64 4.88
N VAL A 67 3.67 -4.43 3.96
CA VAL A 67 3.12 -5.72 3.56
C VAL A 67 4.22 -6.77 3.65
N TRP A 68 3.90 -7.88 4.30
CA TRP A 68 4.71 -9.08 4.31
C TRP A 68 4.22 -10.04 3.22
N VAL A 69 5.11 -10.43 2.31
CA VAL A 69 4.78 -11.31 1.18
C VAL A 69 4.73 -12.76 1.69
N MET A 70 3.51 -13.29 1.75
CA MET A 70 3.22 -14.64 2.24
C MET A 70 3.52 -15.67 1.15
N HIS A 71 3.11 -15.36 -0.08
CA HIS A 71 3.27 -16.24 -1.24
C HIS A 71 3.67 -15.43 -2.47
N ARG A 72 4.63 -15.95 -3.22
CA ARG A 72 5.07 -15.38 -4.51
C ARG A 72 5.11 -16.50 -5.54
N GLY A 73 4.40 -16.31 -6.63
CA GLY A 73 4.49 -17.13 -7.83
C GLY A 73 5.14 -16.35 -8.98
N ASP A 74 5.13 -16.95 -10.16
CA ASP A 74 5.87 -16.43 -11.32
C ASP A 74 5.32 -15.09 -11.85
N ALA A 75 4.01 -14.86 -11.74
CA ALA A 75 3.36 -13.65 -12.25
C ALA A 75 2.41 -12.98 -11.24
N ALA A 76 2.37 -13.46 -9.99
CA ALA A 76 1.53 -12.88 -8.96
C ALA A 76 2.08 -13.13 -7.55
N ASP A 77 1.79 -12.22 -6.64
CA ASP A 77 2.07 -12.39 -5.22
C ASP A 77 0.87 -12.02 -4.34
N PHE A 78 0.88 -12.61 -3.15
CA PHE A 78 -0.06 -12.34 -2.09
C PHE A 78 0.70 -12.00 -0.81
N GLY A 79 0.28 -10.92 -0.17
CA GLY A 79 0.82 -10.47 1.10
C GLY A 79 -0.25 -10.01 2.06
N VAL A 80 0.14 -9.91 3.33
CA VAL A 80 -0.69 -9.36 4.39
C VAL A 80 0.10 -8.32 5.14
N GLY A 81 -0.59 -7.34 5.69
CA GLY A 81 0.05 -6.28 6.42
C GLY A 81 -0.93 -5.24 6.90
N GLY A 82 -0.46 -4.02 6.97
CA GLY A 82 -1.24 -2.90 7.48
C GLY A 82 -0.57 -1.59 7.19
N GLY A 83 -1.25 -0.52 7.55
CA GLY A 83 -0.81 0.82 7.24
C GLY A 83 -1.35 1.85 8.21
N ILE A 84 -0.81 3.04 8.08
CA ILE A 84 -1.27 4.23 8.75
C ILE A 84 -1.45 5.33 7.72
N GLY A 85 -2.52 6.10 7.84
CA GLY A 85 -2.77 7.27 7.02
C GLY A 85 -3.21 8.46 7.86
N VAL A 86 -2.92 9.64 7.37
CA VAL A 86 -3.43 10.90 7.91
C VAL A 86 -4.16 11.61 6.79
N VAL A 87 -5.40 12.00 7.04
CA VAL A 87 -6.19 12.81 6.12
C VAL A 87 -6.47 14.14 6.80
N ASN A 88 -6.18 15.22 6.09
CA ASN A 88 -6.55 16.56 6.48
C ASN A 88 -7.71 17.01 5.57
N GLU A 89 -8.84 17.35 6.20
CA GLU A 89 -10.03 17.87 5.53
C GLU A 89 -10.12 19.37 5.79
N ASP A 90 -9.94 20.20 4.75
CA ASP A 90 -10.09 21.65 4.85
C ASP A 90 -11.54 22.06 4.53
N ALA A 91 -12.33 22.35 5.56
CA ALA A 91 -13.74 22.71 5.41
C ALA A 91 -13.89 24.14 4.90
N GLY A 92 -13.71 24.34 3.59
CA GLY A 92 -13.86 25.66 2.98
C GLY A 92 -15.23 26.31 3.23
N GLY A 93 -15.25 27.43 3.97
CA GLY A 93 -16.28 28.46 3.87
C GLY A 93 -17.18 28.71 5.10
N GLY A 94 -16.62 29.20 6.21
CA GLY A 94 -17.40 29.78 7.32
C GLY A 94 -16.49 30.20 8.48
N MET A 95 -16.89 31.16 9.32
CA MET A 95 -16.08 31.72 10.43
C MET A 95 -15.76 30.76 11.60
N ALA A 96 -15.68 29.45 11.33
CA ALA A 96 -15.22 28.43 12.24
C ALA A 96 -14.28 27.50 11.44
N ASP A 97 -12.98 27.84 11.46
CA ASP A 97 -11.90 27.02 10.91
C ASP A 97 -11.78 25.74 11.76
N ASP A 98 -12.59 24.73 11.47
CA ASP A 98 -12.47 23.39 12.06
C ASP A 98 -11.65 22.50 11.11
N ASP A 99 -10.33 22.70 11.11
CA ASP A 99 -9.38 21.78 10.48
C ASP A 99 -9.48 20.41 11.15
N ARG A 100 -9.91 19.38 10.41
CA ARG A 100 -10.05 18.03 10.95
C ARG A 100 -8.89 17.15 10.49
N THR A 101 -8.17 16.59 11.46
CA THR A 101 -7.10 15.63 11.21
C THR A 101 -7.54 14.25 11.69
N ASN A 102 -7.71 13.32 10.74
CA ASN A 102 -8.07 11.94 11.02
C ASN A 102 -6.87 11.01 10.81
N VAL A 103 -6.60 10.15 11.78
CA VAL A 103 -5.59 9.08 11.68
C VAL A 103 -6.29 7.76 11.40
N HIS A 104 -5.88 7.10 10.32
CA HIS A 104 -6.41 5.83 9.88
C HIS A 104 -5.36 4.75 10.15
N ILE A 105 -5.76 3.66 10.79
CA ILE A 105 -4.93 2.46 10.95
C ILE A 105 -5.64 1.33 10.21
N GLU A 106 -4.94 0.63 9.32
CA GLU A 106 -5.52 -0.44 8.50
C GLU A 106 -4.80 -1.77 8.70
N LEU A 107 -5.58 -2.86 8.63
CA LEU A 107 -5.10 -4.22 8.45
C LEU A 107 -5.62 -4.72 7.10
N MET A 108 -4.74 -5.23 6.26
CA MET A 108 -5.08 -5.53 4.87
C MET A 108 -4.36 -6.77 4.30
N GLY A 109 -5.00 -7.39 3.31
CA GLY A 109 -4.38 -8.29 2.34
C GLY A 109 -4.12 -7.56 1.02
N GLN A 110 -3.03 -7.92 0.36
CA GLN A 110 -2.66 -7.39 -0.96
C GLN A 110 -2.48 -8.52 -1.95
N LEU A 111 -3.10 -8.38 -3.11
CA LEU A 111 -2.85 -9.17 -4.31
C LEU A 111 -2.11 -8.30 -5.31
N ARG A 112 -1.11 -8.86 -5.98
CA ARG A 112 -0.42 -8.17 -7.08
C ARG A 112 -0.24 -9.13 -8.24
N ALA A 113 -0.54 -8.66 -9.45
CA ALA A 113 -0.31 -9.35 -10.70
C ALA A 113 0.70 -8.59 -11.55
N PHE A 114 1.74 -9.27 -12.02
CA PHE A 114 2.75 -8.71 -12.89
C PHE A 114 2.33 -8.87 -14.34
N LEU A 115 2.14 -7.75 -15.03
CA LEU A 115 1.90 -7.73 -16.47
C LEU A 115 3.20 -7.93 -17.24
N THR A 116 4.30 -7.40 -16.68
CA THR A 116 5.67 -7.55 -17.16
C THR A 116 6.61 -7.54 -15.95
N ARG A 117 7.92 -7.69 -16.18
CA ARG A 117 8.94 -7.58 -15.11
C ARG A 117 8.95 -6.21 -14.41
N ASN A 118 8.47 -5.16 -15.07
CA ASN A 118 8.44 -3.79 -14.53
C ASN A 118 7.05 -3.34 -14.12
N VAL A 119 5.98 -3.94 -14.64
CA VAL A 119 4.63 -3.39 -14.49
C VAL A 119 3.78 -4.35 -13.69
N ALA A 120 3.18 -3.82 -12.62
CA ALA A 120 2.29 -4.59 -11.77
C ALA A 120 0.98 -3.86 -11.51
N LEU A 121 -0.11 -4.63 -11.50
CA LEU A 121 -1.40 -4.22 -10.97
C LEU A 121 -1.56 -4.78 -9.57
N SER A 122 -2.07 -3.99 -8.65
CA SER A 122 -2.32 -4.39 -7.27
C SER A 122 -3.76 -4.15 -6.86
N ALA A 123 -4.29 -5.04 -6.04
CA ALA A 123 -5.54 -4.85 -5.33
C ALA A 123 -5.27 -5.05 -3.83
N SER A 124 -5.80 -4.17 -3.00
CA SER A 124 -5.78 -4.30 -1.55
C SER A 124 -7.20 -4.38 -1.01
N PHE A 125 -7.37 -5.11 0.09
CA PHE A 125 -8.63 -5.21 0.82
C PHE A 125 -8.33 -5.39 2.30
N GLY A 126 -9.14 -4.81 3.17
CA GLY A 126 -8.84 -4.79 4.59
C GLY A 126 -9.91 -4.10 5.42
N ALA A 127 -9.62 -3.97 6.70
CA ALA A 127 -10.43 -3.23 7.64
C ALA A 127 -9.59 -2.09 8.23
N SER A 128 -10.19 -0.90 8.37
CA SER A 128 -9.56 0.21 9.06
C SER A 128 -10.28 0.60 10.35
N ALA A 129 -9.50 1.08 11.31
CA ALA A 129 -9.96 1.85 12.45
C ALA A 129 -9.52 3.31 12.25
N ILE A 130 -10.35 4.26 12.68
CA ILE A 130 -10.07 5.69 12.60
C ILE A 130 -9.99 6.22 14.02
N ALA A 131 -8.97 7.04 14.28
CA ALA A 131 -8.78 7.77 15.53
C ALA A 131 -8.50 9.25 15.18
N GLY A 132 -9.20 10.18 15.80
CA GLY A 132 -9.07 11.62 15.56
C GLY A 132 -9.86 12.43 16.59
N ASP A 133 -9.99 13.73 16.38
CA ASP A 133 -10.62 14.67 17.31
C ASP A 133 -12.15 14.51 17.43
N ASN A 134 -12.74 13.56 16.71
CA ASN A 134 -14.06 13.04 17.01
C ASN A 134 -13.88 11.93 18.05
N ASP A 135 -14.28 12.19 19.30
CA ASP A 135 -14.27 11.23 20.42
C ASP A 135 -14.96 9.91 20.03
N GLY A 136 -14.19 8.99 19.46
CA GLY A 136 -14.73 7.81 18.83
C GLY A 136 -13.65 6.84 18.40
N PHE A 137 -13.33 5.89 19.26
CA PHE A 137 -12.71 4.65 18.81
C PHE A 137 -13.75 3.88 18.00
N ALA A 138 -13.71 4.02 16.68
CA ALA A 138 -14.53 3.21 15.79
C ALA A 138 -13.95 1.78 15.72
N PHE A 139 -14.22 0.95 16.73
CA PHE A 139 -14.10 -0.51 16.60
C PHE A 139 -15.31 -1.01 15.80
N GLY A 140 -15.19 -0.93 14.48
CA GLY A 140 -16.23 -1.34 13.54
C GLY A 140 -15.72 -1.75 12.15
N GLY A 141 -14.42 -1.55 11.86
CA GLY A 141 -13.76 -2.03 10.65
C GLY A 141 -14.44 -1.54 9.38
N GLN A 142 -14.17 -0.29 8.97
CA GLN A 142 -14.57 0.11 7.62
C GLN A 142 -13.84 -0.78 6.63
N LEU A 143 -14.58 -1.43 5.73
CA LEU A 143 -13.96 -2.17 4.64
C LEU A 143 -13.25 -1.15 3.76
N VAL A 144 -11.92 -1.24 3.72
CA VAL A 144 -11.07 -0.43 2.87
C VAL A 144 -10.48 -1.33 1.82
N GLY A 145 -10.30 -0.79 0.62
CA GLY A 145 -9.47 -1.44 -0.37
C GLY A 145 -9.08 -0.44 -1.45
N SER A 146 -8.16 -0.86 -2.28
CA SER A 146 -7.63 -0.01 -3.33
C SER A 146 -7.19 -0.82 -4.53
N LEU A 147 -7.12 -0.16 -5.68
CA LEU A 147 -6.54 -0.66 -6.91
C LEU A 147 -5.36 0.23 -7.27
N GLY A 148 -4.25 -0.37 -7.68
CA GLY A 148 -3.05 0.37 -8.04
C GLY A 148 -2.36 -0.18 -9.27
N ALA A 149 -1.64 0.67 -9.96
CA ALA A 149 -0.76 0.32 -11.06
C ALA A 149 0.61 0.95 -10.85
N HIS A 150 1.66 0.15 -10.95
CA HIS A 150 3.02 0.58 -10.61
C HIS A 150 4.02 0.14 -11.70
N TYR A 151 4.95 1.04 -12.01
CA TYR A 151 6.14 0.76 -12.80
C TYR A 151 7.37 0.72 -11.89
N PHE A 152 8.17 -0.35 -11.95
CA PHE A 152 9.33 -0.58 -11.11
C PHE A 152 10.66 -0.31 -11.81
N PHE A 153 11.56 0.32 -11.07
CA PHE A 153 12.96 0.54 -11.40
C PHE A 153 13.81 -0.37 -10.52
N TRP A 154 14.70 -1.15 -11.16
CA TRP A 154 15.67 -2.02 -10.51
C TRP A 154 17.06 -1.38 -10.48
#